data_AF-Q6J9I7-F1
#
_entry.id   AF-Q6J9I7-F1
#
_cell.length_a   1.000
_cell.length_b   1.000
_cell.length_c   1.000
_cell.angle_alpha   90.00
_cell.angle_beta   90.00
_cell.angle_gamma   90.00
#
_symmetry.space_group_name_H-M   'P 1'
#
loop_
_entity.id
_entity.type
_entity.pdbx_description
1 polymer ?
#
loop_
_entity_poly.entity_id
_entity_poly.type
_entity_poly.pdbx_seq_one_letter_code
_entity_poly.pdbx_strand_id
1 'polypeptide(L)'
;IHLNETVKAPDIECVLRCSVLEIEQSMNRVKNISDADVHNAMDNYECNLYTFLYLVCISTKTQCSEEDQCKINKQIYNLIHLDPRTREGFTLLHLAVNSNTPVDDFHTNDVCSFPNALVTKLLLDCGAEVNAVDNEGNSALHIIVQYNRPISDFLTLHSIIISLVEAGAHTDMTNKQNKTPLDKSTTGVSEILLK
;
A
#
# COMPACT_ATOMS: atom_id res chain seq x y z
N ILE A 1 -12.20 9.48 -17.56
CA ILE A 1 -13.36 9.96 -16.77
C ILE A 1 -13.39 11.48 -16.88
N HIS A 2 -14.23 12.05 -17.75
CA HIS A 2 -14.52 13.48 -17.77
C HIS A 2 -15.72 13.74 -16.88
N LEU A 3 -15.51 14.09 -15.61
CA LEU A 3 -16.56 14.63 -14.73
C LEU A 3 -15.91 15.66 -13.82
N ASN A 4 -16.20 16.94 -14.07
CA ASN A 4 -15.81 18.12 -13.28
C ASN A 4 -16.48 18.15 -11.88
N GLU A 5 -16.91 17.00 -11.36
CA GLU A 5 -17.52 16.88 -10.04
C GLU A 5 -16.46 16.45 -9.04
N THR A 6 -16.33 17.23 -7.97
CA THR A 6 -15.44 16.92 -6.86
C THR A 6 -15.98 15.72 -6.09
N VAL A 7 -15.19 14.65 -6.00
CA VAL A 7 -15.50 13.50 -5.14
C VAL A 7 -15.58 13.98 -3.70
N LYS A 8 -16.69 13.72 -3.01
CA LYS A 8 -16.90 14.18 -1.64
C LYS A 8 -16.32 13.18 -0.64
N ALA A 9 -15.71 13.69 0.43
CA ALA A 9 -15.12 12.85 1.47
C ALA A 9 -16.10 11.84 2.11
N PRO A 10 -17.39 12.15 2.36
CA PRO A 10 -18.35 11.17 2.90
C PRO A 10 -18.62 10.00 1.96
N ASP A 11 -18.57 10.22 0.64
CA ASP A 11 -18.77 9.15 -0.34
C ASP A 11 -17.57 8.21 -0.34
N ILE A 12 -16.35 8.75 -0.26
CA ILE A 12 -15.11 7.96 -0.14
C ILE A 12 -15.12 7.14 1.16
N GLU A 13 -15.47 7.75 2.30
CA GLU A 13 -15.57 7.06 3.59
C GLU A 13 -16.57 5.91 3.52
N CYS A 14 -17.72 6.13 2.89
CA CYS A 14 -18.76 5.10 2.75
C CYS A 14 -18.25 3.90 1.96
N VAL A 15 -17.59 4.14 0.83
CA VAL A 15 -17.03 3.05 0.00
C VAL A 15 -15.88 2.35 0.72
N LEU A 16 -14.96 3.10 1.35
CA LEU A 16 -13.88 2.52 2.15
C LEU A 16 -14.42 1.59 3.23
N ARG A 17 -15.44 2.04 3.99
CA ARG A 17 -16.08 1.21 5.02
C ARG A 17 -16.67 -0.08 4.44
N CYS A 18 -17.36 0.00 3.31
CA CYS A 18 -17.90 -1.17 2.63
C CYS A 18 -16.78 -2.12 2.18
N SER A 19 -15.69 -1.59 1.62
CA SER A 19 -14.52 -2.38 1.22
C SER A 19 -13.85 -3.08 2.40
N VAL A 20 -13.76 -2.46 3.58
CA VAL A 20 -13.24 -3.13 4.80
C VAL A 20 -14.09 -4.36 5.14
N LEU A 21 -15.42 -4.21 5.18
CA LEU A 21 -16.34 -5.31 5.49
C LEU A 21 -16.24 -6.44 4.46
N GLU A 22 -16.11 -6.10 3.19
CA GLU A 22 -16.00 -7.09 2.13
C GLU A 22 -14.68 -7.88 2.20
N ILE A 23 -13.56 -7.18 2.45
CA ILE A 23 -12.24 -7.81 2.62
C ILE A 23 -12.27 -8.76 3.82
N GLU A 24 -12.80 -8.31 4.97
CA GLU A 24 -12.96 -9.14 6.17
C GLU A 24 -13.77 -10.41 5.88
N GLN A 25 -14.90 -10.28 5.19
CA GLN A 25 -15.70 -11.44 4.79
C GLN A 25 -14.96 -12.36 3.83
N SER A 26 -14.21 -11.81 2.87
CA SER A 26 -13.39 -12.59 1.94
C SER A 26 -12.30 -13.37 2.66
N MET A 27 -11.62 -12.78 3.65
CA MET A 27 -10.64 -13.49 4.49
C MET A 27 -11.25 -14.65 5.26
N ASN A 28 -12.49 -14.51 5.72
CA ASN A 28 -13.23 -15.58 6.39
C ASN A 28 -13.72 -16.67 5.42
N ARG A 29 -14.07 -16.29 4.18
CA ARG A 29 -14.46 -17.22 3.12
C ARG A 29 -13.30 -18.12 2.69
N VAL A 30 -12.12 -17.56 2.44
CA VAL A 30 -10.94 -18.30 1.96
C VAL A 30 -10.53 -19.44 2.93
N LYS A 31 -10.85 -19.34 4.23
CA LYS A 31 -10.60 -20.40 5.21
C LYS A 31 -11.48 -21.65 5.04
N ASN A 32 -12.57 -21.58 4.28
CA ASN A 32 -13.65 -22.56 4.28
C ASN A 32 -14.00 -23.16 2.89
N ILE A 33 -13.19 -22.90 1.86
CA ILE A 33 -13.51 -23.24 0.44
C ILE A 33 -12.62 -24.38 -0.07
N SER A 34 -13.12 -25.17 -1.04
CA SER A 34 -12.39 -26.22 -1.77
C SER A 34 -11.45 -25.65 -2.84
N ASP A 35 -10.35 -26.34 -3.14
CA ASP A 35 -9.22 -25.86 -3.96
C ASP A 35 -9.59 -25.22 -5.32
N ALA A 36 -10.66 -25.67 -6.00
CA ALA A 36 -11.03 -25.15 -7.32
C ALA A 36 -11.64 -23.73 -7.30
N ASP A 37 -12.34 -23.36 -6.22
CA ASP A 37 -12.97 -22.04 -6.06
C ASP A 37 -12.04 -21.04 -5.36
N VAL A 38 -10.94 -21.52 -4.75
CA VAL A 38 -9.96 -20.70 -4.03
C VAL A 38 -9.25 -19.71 -4.94
N HIS A 39 -8.92 -20.10 -6.19
CA HIS A 39 -8.21 -19.22 -7.11
C HIS A 39 -9.02 -17.96 -7.45
N ASN A 40 -10.26 -18.14 -7.90
CA ASN A 40 -11.16 -17.02 -8.23
C ASN A 40 -11.48 -16.18 -6.99
N ALA A 41 -11.67 -16.82 -5.83
CA ALA A 41 -11.90 -16.10 -4.58
C ALA A 41 -10.70 -15.23 -4.18
N MET A 42 -9.48 -15.73 -4.40
CA MET A 42 -8.25 -15.00 -4.10
C MET A 42 -8.01 -13.84 -5.07
N ASP A 43 -8.28 -14.04 -6.36
CA ASP A 43 -8.20 -12.95 -7.35
C ASP A 43 -9.16 -11.81 -6.99
N ASN A 44 -10.42 -12.13 -6.67
CA ASN A 44 -11.40 -11.14 -6.22
C ASN A 44 -10.97 -10.43 -4.93
N TYR A 45 -10.42 -11.18 -3.98
CA TYR A 45 -9.90 -10.62 -2.73
C TYR A 45 -8.76 -9.63 -2.97
N GLU A 46 -7.79 -9.96 -3.84
CA GLU A 46 -6.70 -9.04 -4.18
C GLU A 46 -7.20 -7.81 -4.94
N CYS A 47 -8.14 -7.98 -5.89
CA CYS A 47 -8.80 -6.85 -6.56
C CYS A 47 -9.46 -5.90 -5.55
N ASN A 48 -10.08 -6.43 -4.49
CA ASN A 48 -10.66 -5.62 -3.43
C ASN A 48 -9.59 -4.89 -2.61
N LEU A 49 -8.44 -5.50 -2.36
CA LEU A 49 -7.30 -4.84 -1.71
C LEU A 49 -6.74 -3.69 -2.56
N TYR A 50 -6.55 -3.90 -3.86
CA TYR A 50 -6.09 -2.86 -4.77
C TYR A 50 -7.11 -1.73 -4.86
N THR A 51 -8.41 -2.05 -4.97
CA THR A 51 -9.49 -1.05 -4.97
C THR A 51 -9.49 -0.22 -3.69
N PHE A 52 -9.32 -0.85 -2.53
CA PHE A 52 -9.18 -0.14 -1.26
C PHE A 52 -7.98 0.81 -1.28
N LEU A 53 -6.81 0.34 -1.72
CA LEU A 53 -5.60 1.14 -1.80
C LEU A 53 -5.77 2.34 -2.76
N TYR A 54 -6.48 2.16 -3.87
CA TYR A 54 -6.81 3.25 -4.79
C TYR A 54 -7.74 4.28 -4.15
N LEU A 55 -8.75 3.85 -3.39
CA LEU A 55 -9.63 4.76 -2.63
C LEU A 55 -8.85 5.54 -1.59
N VAL A 56 -7.87 4.92 -0.91
CA VAL A 56 -6.95 5.64 -0.02
C VAL A 56 -6.14 6.67 -0.80
N CYS A 57 -5.59 6.32 -1.97
CA CYS A 57 -4.89 7.28 -2.83
C CYS A 57 -5.79 8.47 -3.22
N ILE A 58 -7.04 8.22 -3.63
CA ILE A 58 -8.02 9.26 -3.94
C ILE A 58 -8.27 10.13 -2.70
N SER A 59 -8.43 9.52 -1.52
CA SER A 59 -8.66 10.27 -0.27
C SER A 59 -7.55 11.27 0.05
N THR A 60 -6.28 10.96 -0.27
CA THR A 60 -5.15 11.89 -0.07
C THR A 60 -5.19 13.11 -0.99
N LYS A 61 -5.96 13.05 -2.08
CA LYS A 61 -6.13 14.13 -3.08
C LYS A 61 -7.43 14.91 -2.90
N THR A 62 -8.33 14.44 -2.02
CA THR A 62 -9.62 15.07 -1.76
C THR A 62 -9.50 16.12 -0.66
N GLN A 63 -10.20 17.25 -0.82
CA GLN A 63 -10.34 18.22 0.27
C GLN A 63 -11.35 17.70 1.29
N CYS A 64 -10.90 17.50 2.53
CA CYS A 64 -11.68 16.91 3.61
C CYS A 64 -11.72 17.87 4.80
N SER A 65 -12.81 17.85 5.57
CA SER A 65 -12.79 18.39 6.94
C SER A 65 -11.95 17.48 7.84
N GLU A 66 -11.47 17.99 8.98
CA GLU A 66 -10.77 17.17 9.98
C GLU A 66 -11.64 16.00 10.48
N GLU A 67 -12.96 16.22 10.59
CA GLU A 67 -13.91 15.20 10.98
C GLU A 67 -14.01 14.07 9.95
N ASP A 68 -14.09 14.42 8.65
CA ASP A 68 -14.15 13.42 7.58
C ASP A 68 -12.83 12.66 7.44
N GLN A 69 -11.69 13.35 7.59
CA GLN A 69 -10.38 12.70 7.59
C GLN A 69 -10.26 11.69 8.74
N CYS A 70 -10.77 12.03 9.93
CA CYS A 70 -10.79 11.11 11.07
C CYS A 70 -11.61 9.84 10.77
N LYS A 71 -12.76 9.98 10.10
CA LYS A 71 -13.59 8.81 9.70
C LYS A 71 -12.88 7.96 8.66
N ILE A 72 -12.20 8.57 7.68
CA ILE A 72 -11.38 7.86 6.69
C ILE A 72 -10.23 7.12 7.37
N ASN A 73 -9.46 7.79 8.22
CA ASN A 73 -8.34 7.20 8.96
C ASN A 73 -8.81 6.03 9.83
N LYS A 74 -10.01 6.12 10.42
CA LYS A 74 -10.60 5.00 11.16
C LYS A 74 -10.82 3.76 10.28
N GLN A 75 -11.29 3.91 9.05
CA GLN A 75 -11.46 2.77 8.14
C GLN A 75 -10.11 2.18 7.71
N ILE A 76 -9.11 3.03 7.44
CA ILE A 76 -7.75 2.61 7.12
C ILE A 76 -7.14 1.83 8.28
N TYR A 77 -7.23 2.37 9.50
CA TYR A 77 -6.78 1.72 10.73
C TYR A 77 -7.46 0.35 10.91
N ASN A 78 -8.80 0.29 10.77
CA ASN A 78 -9.54 -0.96 10.92
C ASN A 78 -9.03 -2.03 9.94
N LEU A 79 -8.82 -1.68 8.67
CA LEU A 79 -8.33 -2.63 7.69
C LEU A 79 -6.90 -3.06 7.97
N ILE A 80 -6.01 -2.14 8.34
CA ILE A 80 -4.62 -2.48 8.71
C ILE A 80 -4.61 -3.51 9.84
N HIS A 81 -5.49 -3.36 10.85
CA HIS A 81 -5.56 -4.28 11.99
C HIS A 81 -6.15 -5.65 11.66
N LEU A 82 -6.82 -5.81 10.52
CA LEU A 82 -7.19 -7.13 10.00
C LEU A 82 -5.99 -7.88 9.41
N ASP A 83 -4.84 -7.21 9.19
CA ASP A 83 -3.64 -7.71 8.52
C ASP A 83 -3.93 -8.44 7.19
N PRO A 84 -4.64 -7.81 6.24
CA PRO A 84 -4.86 -8.43 4.95
C PRO A 84 -3.54 -8.50 4.19
N ARG A 85 -3.27 -9.69 3.62
CA ARG A 85 -2.08 -9.96 2.82
C ARG A 85 -2.45 -10.54 1.47
N THR A 86 -1.69 -10.18 0.43
CA THR A 86 -1.80 -10.78 -0.91
C THR A 86 -1.24 -12.21 -0.91
N ARG A 87 -1.32 -12.90 -2.06
CA ARG A 87 -0.67 -14.21 -2.29
C ARG A 87 0.84 -14.17 -2.07
N GLU A 88 1.48 -13.04 -2.32
CA GLU A 88 2.92 -12.83 -2.09
C GLU A 88 3.22 -12.41 -0.64
N GLY A 89 2.20 -12.28 0.21
CA GLY A 89 2.36 -11.85 1.60
C GLY A 89 2.46 -10.33 1.76
N PHE A 90 2.20 -9.54 0.72
CA PHE A 90 2.26 -8.08 0.79
C PHE A 90 1.15 -7.51 1.65
N THR A 91 1.55 -6.66 2.59
CA THR A 91 0.65 -5.75 3.32
C THR A 91 0.33 -4.53 2.46
N LEU A 92 -0.64 -3.71 2.89
CA LEU A 92 -0.94 -2.42 2.24
C LEU A 92 0.29 -1.52 2.12
N LEU A 93 1.19 -1.55 3.10
CA LEU A 93 2.42 -0.76 3.08
C LEU A 93 3.38 -1.23 1.96
N HIS A 94 3.51 -2.55 1.74
CA HIS A 94 4.28 -3.08 0.62
C HIS A 94 3.69 -2.60 -0.72
N LEU A 95 2.37 -2.68 -0.87
CA LEU A 95 1.69 -2.24 -2.10
C LEU A 95 1.87 -0.73 -2.35
N ALA A 96 1.81 0.09 -1.30
CA ALA A 96 1.99 1.55 -1.42
C ALA A 96 3.39 1.96 -1.91
N VAL A 97 4.42 1.15 -1.64
CA VAL A 97 5.81 1.42 -2.02
C VAL A 97 6.29 0.61 -3.23
N ASN A 98 5.48 -0.32 -3.73
CA ASN A 98 5.85 -1.18 -4.85
C ASN A 98 5.46 -0.53 -6.19
N SER A 99 6.42 -0.37 -7.09
CA SER A 99 6.16 0.13 -8.45
C SER A 99 5.43 -0.85 -9.37
N ASN A 100 5.36 -2.12 -8.97
CA ASN A 100 4.65 -3.17 -9.68
C ASN A 100 3.22 -3.34 -9.16
N THR A 101 2.80 -2.56 -8.16
CA THR A 101 1.38 -2.51 -7.76
C THR A 101 0.57 -2.14 -8.98
N PRO A 102 -0.39 -2.98 -9.40
CA PRO A 102 -1.15 -2.73 -10.61
C PRO A 102 -1.88 -1.38 -10.48
N VAL A 103 -2.09 -0.73 -11.60
CA VAL A 103 -3.00 0.41 -11.75
C VAL A 103 -3.71 0.17 -13.08
N ASP A 104 -5.04 0.20 -13.08
CA ASP A 104 -5.80 -0.12 -14.30
C ASP A 104 -5.58 0.98 -15.37
N ASP A 105 -5.09 0.53 -16.52
CA ASP A 105 -4.61 1.37 -17.63
C ASP A 105 -5.66 2.31 -18.23
N PHE A 106 -6.95 2.02 -18.03
CA PHE A 106 -8.01 2.66 -18.79
C PHE A 106 -8.57 3.93 -18.11
N HIS A 107 -8.54 4.03 -16.78
CA HIS A 107 -9.23 5.12 -16.07
C HIS A 107 -8.52 5.68 -14.82
N THR A 108 -7.52 5.00 -14.26
CA THR A 108 -6.95 5.37 -12.95
C THR A 108 -5.49 5.78 -12.97
N ASN A 109 -4.76 5.61 -14.09
CA ASN A 109 -3.35 6.00 -14.20
C ASN A 109 -3.08 7.47 -13.87
N ASP A 110 -4.01 8.38 -14.18
CA ASP A 110 -3.85 9.81 -13.84
C ASP A 110 -4.17 10.12 -12.36
N VAL A 111 -4.84 9.19 -11.66
CA VAL A 111 -5.39 9.38 -10.30
C VAL A 111 -4.59 8.60 -9.25
N CYS A 112 -4.11 7.41 -9.58
CA CYS A 112 -3.35 6.54 -8.70
C CYS A 112 -2.01 6.23 -9.35
N SER A 113 -0.93 6.45 -8.61
CA SER A 113 0.41 6.05 -9.02
C SER A 113 1.16 5.50 -7.82
N PHE A 114 1.92 4.43 -8.03
CA PHE A 114 2.78 3.81 -7.03
C PHE A 114 4.22 3.71 -7.56
N PRO A 115 5.22 3.89 -6.70
CA PRO A 115 5.15 4.15 -5.27
C PRO A 115 4.56 5.52 -4.91
N ASN A 116 3.89 5.63 -3.75
CA ASN A 116 3.16 6.84 -3.36
C ASN A 116 3.52 7.32 -1.94
N ALA A 117 4.18 8.47 -1.83
CA ALA A 117 4.65 9.00 -0.55
C ALA A 117 3.51 9.40 0.40
N LEU A 118 2.42 9.99 -0.12
CA LEU A 118 1.28 10.41 0.71
C LEU A 118 0.52 9.22 1.28
N VAL A 119 0.27 8.20 0.44
CA VAL A 119 -0.38 6.96 0.88
C VAL A 119 0.50 6.22 1.88
N THR A 120 1.82 6.12 1.62
CA THR A 120 2.77 5.49 2.54
C THR A 120 2.71 6.16 3.91
N LYS A 121 2.83 7.48 3.96
CA LYS A 121 2.77 8.24 5.21
C LYS A 121 1.43 8.04 5.93
N LEU A 122 0.32 8.13 5.19
CA LEU A 122 -1.02 7.93 5.76
C LEU A 122 -1.21 6.53 6.36
N LEU A 123 -0.70 5.48 5.71
CA LEU A 123 -0.74 4.11 6.25
C LEU A 123 0.09 4.00 7.54
N LEU A 124 1.27 4.61 7.59
CA LEU A 124 2.12 4.65 8.79
C LEU A 124 1.43 5.43 9.93
N ASP A 125 0.86 6.59 9.64
CA ASP A 125 0.10 7.42 10.59
C ASP A 125 -1.13 6.66 11.13
N CYS A 126 -1.70 5.74 10.34
CA CYS A 126 -2.80 4.85 10.74
C CYS A 126 -2.33 3.54 11.40
N GLY A 127 -1.04 3.38 11.71
CA GLY A 127 -0.51 2.25 12.48
C GLY A 127 -0.11 1.03 11.65
N ALA A 128 0.23 1.21 10.35
CA ALA A 128 0.82 0.12 9.58
C ALA A 128 2.15 -0.34 10.20
N GLU A 129 2.31 -1.66 10.36
CA GLU A 129 3.55 -2.27 10.85
C GLU A 129 4.68 -2.05 9.83
N VAL A 130 5.61 -1.17 10.18
CA VAL A 130 6.68 -0.70 9.29
C VAL A 130 7.66 -1.82 8.91
N ASN A 131 7.87 -2.77 9.83
CA ASN A 131 8.80 -3.89 9.67
C ASN A 131 8.10 -5.19 9.25
N ALA A 132 6.83 -5.13 8.85
CA ALA A 132 6.14 -6.29 8.29
C ALA A 132 6.92 -6.81 7.08
N VAL A 133 6.92 -8.13 6.90
CA VAL A 133 7.61 -8.78 5.78
C VAL A 133 6.65 -9.58 4.91
N ASP A 134 6.97 -9.65 3.62
CA ASP A 134 6.31 -10.50 2.64
C ASP A 134 6.71 -11.99 2.79
N ASN A 135 6.25 -12.84 1.87
CA ASN A 135 6.59 -14.27 1.88
C ASN A 135 8.08 -14.55 1.62
N GLU A 136 8.83 -13.61 1.05
CA GLU A 136 10.27 -13.70 0.81
C GLU A 136 11.10 -13.06 1.94
N GLY A 137 10.45 -12.55 2.99
CA GLY A 137 11.10 -11.86 4.10
C GLY A 137 11.51 -10.42 3.77
N ASN A 138 11.06 -9.86 2.64
CA ASN A 138 11.32 -8.47 2.29
C ASN A 138 10.38 -7.58 3.10
N SER A 139 10.91 -6.52 3.71
CA SER A 139 10.13 -5.41 4.27
C SER A 139 9.83 -4.35 3.20
N ALA A 140 9.01 -3.35 3.54
CA ALA A 140 8.75 -2.21 2.65
C ALA A 140 10.05 -1.52 2.17
N LEU A 141 11.09 -1.44 3.02
CA LEU A 141 12.41 -0.91 2.64
C LEU A 141 13.10 -1.76 1.58
N HIS A 142 13.00 -3.09 1.64
CA HIS A 142 13.58 -3.97 0.61
C HIS A 142 12.90 -3.77 -0.74
N ILE A 143 11.60 -3.44 -0.76
CA ILE A 143 10.84 -3.23 -2.00
C ILE A 143 11.20 -1.89 -2.64
N ILE A 144 11.12 -0.79 -1.87
CA ILE A 144 11.26 0.56 -2.45
C ILE A 144 12.65 0.83 -3.05
N VAL A 145 13.71 0.22 -2.50
CA VAL A 145 15.09 0.41 -3.00
C VAL A 145 15.40 -0.30 -4.32
N GLN A 146 14.50 -1.19 -4.78
CA GLN A 146 14.60 -1.81 -6.10
C GLN A 146 14.02 -0.91 -7.20
N TYR A 147 13.40 0.21 -6.84
CA TYR A 147 12.77 1.15 -7.76
C TYR A 147 13.79 1.78 -8.72
N ASN A 148 13.60 1.55 -10.02
CA ASN A 148 14.57 1.91 -11.08
C ASN A 148 14.07 2.97 -12.07
N ARG A 149 12.99 3.68 -11.74
CA ARG A 149 12.41 4.74 -12.58
C ARG A 149 13.28 6.01 -12.58
N PRO A 150 13.13 6.89 -13.59
CA PRO A 150 14.01 8.05 -13.79
C PRO A 150 14.02 9.05 -12.62
N ILE A 151 15.06 9.89 -12.64
CA ILE A 151 15.49 10.84 -11.59
C ILE A 151 14.37 11.78 -11.10
N SER A 152 13.33 12.04 -11.90
CA SER A 152 12.17 12.86 -11.50
C SER A 152 11.43 12.33 -10.27
N ASP A 153 11.51 11.02 -10.02
CA ASP A 153 10.86 10.37 -8.87
C ASP A 153 11.79 10.24 -7.65
N PHE A 154 12.97 10.89 -7.67
CA PHE A 154 13.90 10.94 -6.52
C PHE A 154 13.21 11.46 -5.26
N LEU A 155 12.40 12.53 -5.39
CA LEU A 155 11.71 13.12 -4.24
C LEU A 155 10.70 12.15 -3.61
N THR A 156 9.99 11.38 -4.44
CA THR A 156 9.05 10.36 -3.98
C THR A 156 9.80 9.24 -3.26
N LEU A 157 10.87 8.73 -3.87
CA LEU A 157 11.73 7.70 -3.28
C LEU A 157 12.31 8.15 -1.93
N HIS A 158 12.90 9.36 -1.90
CA HIS A 158 13.45 9.97 -0.70
C HIS A 158 12.39 10.12 0.40
N SER A 159 11.24 10.69 0.07
CA SER A 159 10.15 10.91 1.05
C SER A 159 9.64 9.60 1.65
N ILE A 160 9.54 8.54 0.83
CA ILE A 160 9.11 7.21 1.30
C ILE A 160 10.17 6.60 2.22
N ILE A 161 11.44 6.58 1.83
CA ILE A 161 12.52 6.01 2.65
C ILE A 161 12.60 6.75 3.99
N ILE A 162 12.57 8.09 3.98
CA ILE A 162 12.57 8.89 5.21
C ILE A 162 11.35 8.57 6.08
N SER A 163 10.14 8.53 5.50
CA SER A 163 8.92 8.21 6.27
C SER A 163 9.00 6.83 6.92
N LEU A 164 9.54 5.82 6.21
CA LEU A 164 9.75 4.48 6.76
C LEU A 164 10.78 4.49 7.89
N VAL A 165 11.93 5.13 7.71
CA VAL A 165 12.99 5.21 8.73
C VAL A 165 12.51 5.97 9.98
N GLU A 166 11.82 7.10 9.80
CA GLU A 166 11.22 7.87 10.89
C GLU A 166 10.15 7.07 11.64
N ALA A 167 9.41 6.21 10.95
CA ALA A 167 8.47 5.27 11.55
C ALA A 167 9.13 4.06 12.23
N GLY A 168 10.47 3.94 12.19
CA GLY A 168 11.22 2.87 12.86
C GLY A 168 11.56 1.67 11.98
N ALA A 169 11.60 1.83 10.65
CA ALA A 169 12.02 0.77 9.75
C ALA A 169 13.48 0.36 9.98
N HIS A 170 13.73 -0.94 10.11
CA HIS A 170 15.08 -1.48 10.26
C HIS A 170 15.79 -1.56 8.91
N THR A 171 16.93 -0.87 8.80
CA THR A 171 17.77 -0.86 7.59
C THR A 171 18.72 -2.05 7.51
N ASP A 172 18.84 -2.84 8.58
CA ASP A 172 19.72 -3.99 8.73
C ASP A 172 18.98 -5.34 8.74
N MET A 173 17.64 -5.34 8.67
CA MET A 173 16.85 -6.56 8.54
C MET A 173 17.24 -7.32 7.28
N THR A 174 17.48 -8.62 7.40
CA THR A 174 17.75 -9.48 6.24
C THR A 174 16.52 -10.27 5.82
N ASN A 175 16.27 -10.32 4.52
CA ASN A 175 15.23 -11.20 3.96
C ASN A 175 15.67 -12.68 3.95
N LYS A 176 14.83 -13.59 3.38
CA LYS A 176 15.15 -15.03 3.29
C LYS A 176 16.39 -15.35 2.44
N GLN A 177 16.87 -14.40 1.64
CA GLN A 177 18.10 -14.50 0.85
C GLN A 177 19.33 -13.98 1.62
N ASN A 178 19.19 -13.66 2.91
CA ASN A 178 20.20 -13.00 3.74
C ASN A 178 20.68 -11.64 3.18
N LYS A 179 19.81 -10.94 2.45
CA LYS A 179 20.09 -9.62 1.91
C LYS A 179 19.38 -8.56 2.73
N THR A 180 20.09 -7.50 3.09
CA THR A 180 19.51 -6.27 3.66
C THR A 180 18.82 -5.43 2.57
N PRO A 181 18.04 -4.39 2.92
CA PRO A 181 17.58 -3.41 1.94
C PRO A 181 18.72 -2.81 1.13
N LEU A 182 19.85 -2.51 1.77
CA LEU A 182 21.03 -1.98 1.08
C LEU A 182 21.57 -2.96 0.03
N ASP A 183 21.63 -4.26 0.34
CA ASP A 183 22.07 -5.29 -0.61
C ASP A 183 21.11 -5.51 -1.79
N LYS A 184 19.84 -5.10 -1.63
CA LYS A 184 18.83 -5.13 -2.70
C LYS A 184 18.79 -3.85 -3.53
N SER A 185 19.49 -2.80 -3.10
CA SER A 185 19.54 -1.52 -3.80
C SER A 185 20.02 -1.69 -5.25
N THR A 186 19.25 -1.17 -6.21
CA THR A 186 19.61 -1.22 -7.64
C THR A 186 20.24 0.07 -8.13
N THR A 187 20.20 1.13 -7.32
CA THR A 187 20.70 2.47 -7.68
C THR A 187 21.62 3.04 -6.60
N GLY A 188 22.61 3.86 -7.01
CA GLY A 188 23.47 4.56 -6.05
C GLY A 188 22.70 5.57 -5.19
N VAL A 189 21.53 6.03 -5.64
CA VAL A 189 20.67 6.93 -4.86
C VAL A 189 20.13 6.23 -3.61
N SER A 190 19.53 5.06 -3.76
CA SER A 190 19.00 4.30 -2.63
C SER A 190 20.10 3.87 -1.66
N GLU A 191 21.32 3.63 -2.15
CA GLU A 191 22.48 3.41 -1.27
C GLU A 191 22.84 4.62 -0.42
N ILE A 192 22.79 5.83 -0.99
CA ILE A 192 23.12 7.06 -0.25
C ILE A 192 22.05 7.35 0.81
N LEU A 193 20.79 7.03 0.54
CA LEU A 193 19.68 7.28 1.46
C LEU A 193 19.63 6.31 2.65
N LEU A 194 20.23 5.12 2.51
CA LEU A 194 20.30 4.11 3.57
C LEU A 194 21.62 4.11 4.36
N LYS A 195 22.63 4.87 3.93
CA LYS A 195 23.92 5.04 4.61
C LYS A 195 23.88 6.21 5.59
#